data_AF-A0A950T5F7-F1
#
_entry.id   AF-A0A950T5F7-F1
#
_cell.length_a   1.000
_cell.length_b   1.000
_cell.length_c   1.000
_cell.angle_alpha   90.00
_cell.angle_beta   90.00
_cell.angle_gamma   90.00
#
_symmetry.space_group_name_H-M   'P 1'
#
loop_
_entity.id
_entity.type
_entity.pdbx_description
1 polymer ?
#
loop_
_entity_poly.entity_id
_entity_poly.type
_entity_poly.pdbx_seq_one_letter_code
_entity_poly.pdbx_strand_id
1 'polypeptide(L)' 'MNKNPASKNFNQPTRDVTIFDVADEAGVSYATVSRVINNKDHVSPEKRERVLRAMAQLGYVA' A
#
# COMPACT_ATOMS: atom_id res chain seq x y z
N MET A 1 -9.64 19.75 7.71
CA MET A 1 -8.99 19.34 6.44
C MET A 1 -9.67 18.06 5.94
N ASN A 2 -10.48 18.11 4.89
CA ASN A 2 -11.13 16.93 4.29
C ASN A 2 -10.29 16.42 3.11
N LYS A 3 -9.95 15.12 3.07
CA LYS A 3 -10.10 14.25 1.88
C LYS A 3 -10.27 12.77 2.25
N ASN A 4 -11.48 12.30 1.95
CA ASN A 4 -11.93 10.95 1.64
C ASN A 4 -12.47 10.04 2.78
N PRO A 5 -13.79 10.08 3.05
CA PRO A 5 -14.48 9.02 3.76
C PRO A 5 -14.83 7.90 2.76
N ALA A 6 -13.92 6.95 2.56
CA ALA A 6 -14.28 5.72 1.85
C ALA A 6 -14.98 4.78 2.85
N SER A 7 -16.30 4.84 2.83
CA SER A 7 -17.27 3.93 3.45
C SER A 7 -16.77 2.49 3.52
N LYS A 8 -16.67 1.90 4.72
CA LYS A 8 -16.56 0.45 4.89
C LYS A 8 -17.84 -0.05 5.56
N ASN A 9 -18.77 -0.53 4.73
CA ASN A 9 -19.91 -1.34 5.16
C ASN A 9 -19.38 -2.68 5.69
N PHE A 10 -19.80 -3.06 6.91
CA PHE A 10 -19.28 -4.18 7.70
C PHE A 10 -19.89 -5.55 7.38
N ASN A 11 -20.38 -5.78 6.16
CA ASN A 11 -20.92 -7.08 5.76
C ASN A 11 -19.88 -7.83 4.91
N GLN A 12 -18.95 -8.55 5.56
CA GLN A 12 -17.73 -9.10 4.93
C GLN A 12 -17.71 -10.64 4.85
N PRO A 13 -17.31 -11.19 3.69
CA PRO A 13 -16.36 -12.29 3.60
C PRO A 13 -14.97 -11.74 3.22
N THR A 14 -13.95 -12.02 4.06
CA THR A 14 -12.50 -11.76 3.90
C THR A 14 -12.05 -10.34 3.53
N ARG A 15 -11.37 -9.64 4.45
CA ARG A 15 -10.76 -8.32 4.18
C ARG A 15 -9.61 -8.48 3.19
N ASP A 16 -9.80 -8.04 1.95
CA ASP A 16 -8.71 -7.91 0.99
C ASP A 16 -7.64 -6.95 1.52
N VAL A 17 -6.38 -7.32 1.36
CA VAL A 17 -5.24 -6.47 1.72
C VAL A 17 -5.28 -5.22 0.87
N THR A 18 -5.19 -4.07 1.53
CA THR A 18 -5.20 -2.77 0.87
C THR A 18 -3.79 -2.20 0.75
N ILE A 19 -3.63 -1.26 -0.17
CA ILE A 19 -2.39 -0.47 -0.33
C ILE A 19 -2.00 0.30 0.93
N PHE A 20 -2.94 0.59 1.84
CA PHE A 20 -2.64 1.22 3.12
C PHE A 20 -1.95 0.25 4.07
N ASP A 21 -2.38 -1.01 4.08
CA ASP A 21 -1.76 -2.07 4.89
C ASP A 21 -0.31 -2.31 4.41
N VAL A 22 -0.09 -2.30 3.09
CA VAL A 22 1.25 -2.37 2.49
C VAL A 22 2.12 -1.17 2.89
N ALA A 23 1.54 0.04 2.96
CA ALA A 23 2.28 1.24 3.33
C ALA A 23 2.73 1.19 4.80
N ASP A 24 1.86 0.72 5.69
CA ASP A 24 2.13 0.54 7.11
C ASP A 24 3.24 -0.48 7.34
N GLU A 25 3.10 -1.67 6.73
CA GLU A 25 4.09 -2.76 6.82
C GLU A 25 5.45 -2.36 6.24
N ALA A 26 5.46 -1.65 5.10
CA ALA A 26 6.69 -1.16 4.49
C ALA A 26 7.33 0.03 5.23
N GLY A 27 6.64 0.63 6.21
CA GLY A 27 7.08 1.83 6.92
C GLY A 27 7.24 3.04 6.02
N VAL A 28 6.39 3.19 5.00
CA VAL A 28 6.42 4.30 4.04
C VAL A 28 5.04 4.94 3.88
N SER A 29 4.98 6.12 3.25
CA SER A 29 3.69 6.73 2.93
C SER A 29 2.99 6.02 1.76
N TYR A 30 1.65 6.07 1.75
CA TYR A 30 0.83 5.64 0.60
C TYR A 30 1.34 6.20 -0.73
N ALA A 31 1.75 7.46 -0.76
CA ALA A 31 2.30 8.10 -1.96
C ALA A 31 3.57 7.41 -2.46
N THR A 32 4.39 6.87 -1.56
CA THR A 32 5.58 6.09 -1.89
C THR A 32 5.19 4.75 -2.50
N VAL A 33 4.24 4.03 -1.90
CA VAL A 33 3.72 2.77 -2.45
C VAL A 33 3.12 2.98 -3.83
N SER A 34 2.30 4.02 -4.00
CA SER A 34 1.73 4.40 -5.29
C SER A 34 2.81 4.70 -6.33
N ARG A 35 3.90 5.39 -5.98
CA ARG A 35 5.03 5.62 -6.89
C ARG A 35 5.75 4.31 -7.27
N VAL A 36 5.90 3.37 -6.34
CA VAL A 36 6.50 2.06 -6.61
C VAL A 36 5.65 1.26 -7.60
N ILE A 37 4.33 1.19 -7.38
CA ILE A 37 3.38 0.51 -8.28
C ILE A 37 3.40 1.17 -9.66
N ASN A 38 3.38 2.50 -9.72
CA ASN A 38 3.41 3.26 -10.96
C ASN A 38 4.83 3.44 -11.54
N ASN A 39 5.83 2.71 -11.02
CA ASN A 39 7.21 2.70 -11.47
C ASN A 39 7.85 4.08 -11.67
N LYS A 40 7.61 5.03 -10.76
CA LYS A 40 8.17 6.39 -10.82
C LYS A 40 9.57 6.46 -10.20
N ASP A 41 10.50 7.13 -10.87
CA ASP A 41 11.94 7.19 -10.53
C ASP A 41 12.31 7.91 -9.22
N HIS A 42 11.33 8.50 -8.52
CA HIS A 42 11.56 9.29 -7.30
C HIS A 42 11.45 8.44 -6.01
N VAL A 43 11.69 7.13 -6.09
CA VAL A 43 11.71 6.23 -4.93
C VAL A 43 13.09 5.56 -4.87
N SER A 44 13.75 5.68 -3.72
CA SER A 44 15.04 5.04 -3.53
C SER A 44 14.90 3.51 -3.67
N PRO A 45 15.93 2.81 -4.18
CA PRO A 45 15.92 1.36 -4.32
C PRO A 45 15.55 0.65 -3.01
N GLU A 46 16.06 1.14 -1.88
CA GLU A 46 15.75 0.62 -0.54
C GLU A 46 14.24 0.68 -0.21
N LYS A 47 13.59 1.82 -0.46
CA LYS A 47 12.15 1.99 -0.20
C LYS A 47 11.32 1.11 -1.13
N ARG A 48 11.75 0.98 -2.38
CA ARG A 48 11.12 0.08 -3.35
C ARG A 48 11.16 -1.36 -2.87
N GLU A 49 12.32 -1.80 -2.39
CA GLU A 49 12.51 -3.16 -1.89
C GLU A 49 11.64 -3.43 -0.64
N ARG A 50 11.53 -2.48 0.29
CA ARG A 50 10.63 -2.58 1.45
C ARG A 50 9.17 -2.74 1.04
N VAL A 51 8.71 -1.94 0.07
CA VAL A 51 7.33 -2.04 -0.46
C VAL A 51 7.10 -3.39 -1.12
N LEU A 52 8.03 -3.86 -1.95
CA LEU A 52 7.91 -5.17 -2.61
C LEU A 52 7.87 -6.32 -1.59
N ARG A 53 8.68 -6.24 -0.52
CA ARG A 53 8.64 -7.21 0.59
C ARG A 53 7.30 -7.20 1.31
N ALA A 54 6.79 -6.03 1.68
CA ALA A 54 5.49 -5.88 2.33
C ALA A 54 4.35 -6.41 1.46
N MET A 55 4.37 -6.14 0.16
CA MET A 55 3.40 -6.70 -0.78
C MET A 55 3.43 -8.23 -0.80
N ALA A 56 4.62 -8.82 -0.84
CA ALA A 56 4.77 -10.28 -0.83
C ALA A 56 4.33 -10.91 0.50
N GLN A 57 4.64 -10.27 1.64
CA GLN A 57 4.25 -10.75 2.98
C GLN A 57 2.74 -10.71 3.19
N LEU A 58 2.10 -9.64 2.72
CA LEU A 58 0.66 -9.46 2.86
C LEU A 58 -0.14 -10.18 1.74
N GLY A 59 0.53 -10.69 0.70
CA GLY A 59 -0.16 -11.24 -0.46
C GLY A 59 -0.92 -10.18 -1.26
N TYR A 60 -0.47 -8.93 -1.22
CA TYR A 60 -1.02 -7.85 -2.03
C TYR A 60 -0.65 -8.06 -3.50
N VAL A 61 -1.65 -8.35 -4.32
CA VAL A 61 -1.54 -8.41 -5.77
C VAL A 61 -2.04 -7.07 -6.32
N ALA A 62 -1.11 -6.28 -6.87
CA ALA A 62 -1.42 -4.97 -7.48
C ALA A 62 -1.91 -5.11 -8.92
#